data_AF-A0A174ZYJ0-F1
#
_entry.id   AF-A0A174ZYJ0-F1
#
_cell.length_a   1.000
_cell.length_b   1.000
_cell.length_c   1.000
_cell.angle_alpha   90.00
_cell.angle_beta   90.00
_cell.angle_gamma   90.00
#
_symmetry.space_group_name_H-M   'P 1'
#
loop_
_entity.id
_entity.type
_entity.pdbx_description
1 polymer ?
#
loop_
_entity_poly.entity_id
_entity_poly.type
_entity_poly.pdbx_seq_one_letter_code
_entity_poly.pdbx_strand_id
1 'polypeptide(L)'
;MKKRKIVLSIMITVCTMFCLCGCSQKEPSVVRTYEKTDSKEAFENTEPVIMVKHYEMSDGTWKTDDYTYQYRLEITGRMNNAEKDSTFIFLSNIENITFDQAWKAAGFSSNMDDYFDVEVAKFVGMK
;
A
#
# COMPACT_ATOMS: atom_id res chain seq x y z
N MET A 1 -23.78 -54.03 -4.00
CA MET A 1 -22.79 -52.96 -4.31
C MET A 1 -23.25 -51.89 -5.33
N LYS A 2 -24.43 -52.01 -5.98
CA LYS A 2 -24.88 -51.06 -7.02
C LYS A 2 -25.53 -49.75 -6.51
N LYS A 3 -26.25 -49.78 -5.38
CA LYS A 3 -27.02 -48.61 -4.88
C LYS A 3 -26.15 -47.50 -4.25
N ARG A 4 -25.01 -47.84 -3.64
CA ARG A 4 -24.08 -46.85 -3.02
C ARG A 4 -23.33 -45.99 -4.05
N LYS A 5 -23.07 -46.52 -5.25
CA LYS A 5 -22.37 -45.79 -6.32
C LYS A 5 -23.25 -44.71 -6.99
N ILE A 6 -24.56 -44.97 -7.07
CA ILE A 6 -25.53 -44.05 -7.70
C ILE A 6 -25.77 -42.81 -6.82
N VAL A 7 -25.90 -42.98 -5.50
CA VAL A 7 -26.08 -41.86 -4.56
C VAL A 7 -24.85 -40.96 -4.52
N LEU A 8 -23.65 -41.54 -4.62
CA LEU A 8 -22.39 -40.78 -4.63
C LEU A 8 -22.23 -39.95 -5.92
N SER A 9 -22.63 -40.50 -7.08
CA SER A 9 -22.57 -39.76 -8.35
C SER A 9 -23.57 -38.60 -8.42
N ILE A 10 -24.76 -38.71 -7.83
CA ILE A 10 -25.76 -37.63 -7.85
C ILE A 10 -25.35 -36.45 -6.94
N MET A 11 -24.69 -36.72 -5.81
CA MET A 11 -24.14 -35.68 -4.92
C MET A 11 -22.97 -34.90 -5.53
N ILE A 12 -22.17 -35.52 -6.40
CA ILE A 12 -21.03 -34.86 -7.04
C ILE A 12 -21.48 -33.92 -8.17
N THR A 13 -22.53 -34.29 -8.92
CA THR A 13 -23.02 -33.48 -10.06
C THR A 13 -23.80 -32.24 -9.64
N VAL A 14 -24.39 -32.21 -8.44
CA VAL A 14 -25.13 -31.04 -7.92
C VAL A 14 -24.19 -29.99 -7.31
N CYS A 15 -23.00 -30.37 -6.82
CA CYS A 15 -22.01 -29.44 -6.28
C CYS A 15 -21.29 -28.59 -7.35
N THR A 16 -21.26 -29.01 -8.61
CA THR A 16 -20.56 -28.26 -9.67
C THR A 16 -21.39 -27.13 -10.28
N MET A 17 -22.67 -26.98 -9.92
CA MET A 17 -23.58 -26.03 -10.58
C MET A 17 -23.87 -24.75 -9.78
N PHE A 18 -23.19 -24.53 -8.64
CA PHE A 18 -23.42 -23.35 -7.78
C PHE A 18 -22.16 -22.51 -7.51
N CYS A 19 -21.16 -22.54 -8.40
CA CYS A 19 -19.96 -21.69 -8.27
C CYS A 19 -19.74 -20.77 -9.48
N LEU A 20 -20.80 -20.32 -10.14
CA LEU A 20 -20.75 -19.15 -11.04
C LEU A 20 -21.50 -17.98 -10.40
N CYS A 21 -21.20 -17.68 -9.14
CA CYS A 21 -21.37 -16.33 -8.63
C CYS A 21 -20.25 -15.49 -9.27
N GLY A 22 -20.45 -15.09 -10.53
CA GLY A 22 -19.66 -14.06 -11.16
C GLY A 22 -19.87 -12.78 -10.38
N CYS A 23 -19.08 -12.59 -9.31
CA CYS A 23 -18.88 -11.28 -8.74
C CYS A 23 -18.32 -10.43 -9.88
N SER A 24 -19.16 -9.56 -10.44
CA SER A 24 -18.72 -8.40 -11.20
C SER A 24 -17.90 -7.55 -10.24
N GLN A 25 -16.64 -7.92 -10.01
CA GLN A 25 -15.69 -7.10 -9.27
C GLN A 25 -15.56 -5.82 -10.10
N LYS A 26 -16.20 -4.74 -9.62
CA LYS A 26 -16.02 -3.43 -10.21
C LYS A 26 -14.54 -3.11 -10.13
N GLU A 27 -13.93 -2.78 -11.26
CA GLU A 27 -12.57 -2.26 -11.34
C GLU A 27 -12.37 -1.19 -10.24
N PRO A 28 -11.30 -1.27 -9.43
CA PRO A 28 -11.03 -0.30 -8.38
C PRO A 28 -10.96 1.12 -8.93
N SER A 29 -11.73 2.03 -8.35
CA SER A 29 -11.71 3.46 -8.71
C SER A 29 -10.81 4.25 -7.76
N VAL A 30 -10.26 5.36 -8.23
CA VAL A 30 -9.54 6.31 -7.37
C VAL A 30 -10.53 6.98 -6.42
N VAL A 31 -10.28 6.88 -5.12
CA VAL A 31 -11.03 7.56 -4.05
C VAL A 31 -10.45 8.94 -3.79
N ARG A 32 -9.12 9.02 -3.70
CA ARG A 32 -8.39 10.26 -3.42
C ARG A 32 -7.09 10.32 -4.20
N THR A 33 -6.74 11.52 -4.65
CA THR A 33 -5.43 11.83 -5.26
C THR A 33 -4.64 12.73 -4.33
N TYR A 34 -3.37 12.40 -4.14
CA TYR A 34 -2.38 13.20 -3.43
C TYR A 34 -1.43 13.78 -4.46
N GLU A 35 -1.63 15.05 -4.81
CA GLU A 35 -0.77 15.75 -5.76
C GLU A 35 0.57 16.11 -5.12
N LYS A 36 1.63 16.12 -5.93
CA LYS A 36 2.95 16.54 -5.48
C LYS A 36 2.88 18.01 -5.02
N THR A 37 3.33 18.27 -3.81
CA THR A 37 3.33 19.61 -3.21
C THR A 37 4.31 20.52 -3.96
N ASP A 38 3.89 21.75 -4.26
CA ASP A 38 4.80 22.77 -4.80
C ASP A 38 5.86 23.10 -3.75
N SER A 39 7.12 23.19 -4.17
CA SER A 39 8.25 23.53 -3.30
C SER A 39 8.07 24.84 -2.51
N LYS A 40 7.29 25.79 -3.02
CA LYS A 40 7.02 27.07 -2.35
C LYS A 40 6.04 26.91 -1.18
N GLU A 41 5.12 25.95 -1.28
CA GLU A 41 4.10 25.67 -0.27
C GLU A 41 4.56 24.61 0.75
N ALA A 42 5.70 23.97 0.46
CA ALA A 42 6.27 22.96 1.34
C ALA A 42 6.57 23.56 2.72
N PHE A 43 6.05 22.90 3.76
CA PHE A 43 6.23 23.28 5.17
C PHE A 43 5.58 24.61 5.59
N GLU A 44 4.73 25.22 4.75
CA GLU A 44 3.95 26.41 5.15
C GLU A 44 2.74 26.05 6.02
N ASN A 45 2.24 24.81 5.93
CA ASN A 45 1.04 24.33 6.62
C ASN A 45 1.28 23.00 7.36
N THR A 46 0.28 22.55 8.12
CA THR A 46 0.31 21.24 8.83
C THR A 46 -0.01 20.04 7.95
N GLU A 47 -0.29 20.26 6.66
CA GLU A 47 -0.52 19.19 5.70
C GLU A 47 0.79 18.49 5.31
N PRO A 48 0.76 17.18 5.01
CA PRO A 48 1.94 16.47 4.54
C PRO A 48 2.48 17.07 3.25
N VAL A 49 3.80 17.21 3.19
CA VAL A 49 4.52 17.48 1.95
C VAL A 49 4.55 16.20 1.13
N ILE A 50 3.87 16.22 -0.01
CA ILE A 50 3.79 15.10 -0.94
C ILE A 50 4.94 15.20 -1.94
N MET A 51 5.83 14.22 -1.92
CA MET A 51 7.02 14.15 -2.78
C MET A 51 6.74 13.41 -4.08
N VAL A 52 5.82 12.45 -4.04
CA VAL A 52 5.42 11.60 -5.16
C VAL A 52 3.90 11.56 -5.23
N LYS A 53 3.34 11.87 -6.40
CA LYS A 53 1.90 11.76 -6.65
C LYS A 53 1.45 10.32 -6.44
N HIS A 54 0.40 10.13 -5.65
CA HIS A 54 -0.16 8.81 -5.37
C HIS A 54 -1.66 8.86 -5.09
N TYR A 55 -2.27 7.69 -5.02
CA TYR A 55 -3.72 7.54 -4.98
C TYR A 55 -4.15 6.53 -3.93
N GLU A 56 -5.28 6.82 -3.29
CA GLU A 56 -6.07 5.88 -2.50
C GLU A 56 -7.10 5.22 -3.42
N MET A 57 -7.18 3.91 -3.41
CA MET A 57 -8.08 3.12 -4.26
C MET A 57 -9.29 2.62 -3.47
N SER A 58 -10.41 2.42 -4.16
CA SER A 58 -11.68 1.99 -3.54
C SER A 58 -11.66 0.58 -2.96
N ASP A 59 -10.68 -0.22 -3.33
CA ASP A 59 -10.44 -1.56 -2.79
C ASP A 59 -9.51 -1.55 -1.55
N GLY A 60 -9.11 -0.36 -1.09
CA GLY A 60 -8.23 -0.16 0.07
C GLY A 60 -6.74 -0.21 -0.27
N THR A 61 -6.37 -0.48 -1.52
CA THR A 61 -4.98 -0.40 -1.97
C THR A 61 -4.55 1.04 -2.23
N TRP A 62 -3.25 1.23 -2.40
CA TRP A 62 -2.63 2.50 -2.72
C TRP A 62 -1.82 2.34 -3.99
N LYS A 63 -1.72 3.38 -4.83
CA LYS A 63 -0.88 3.27 -6.03
C LYS A 63 -0.12 4.55 -6.34
N THR A 64 0.98 4.40 -7.06
CA THR A 64 1.56 5.45 -7.90
C THR A 64 1.05 5.29 -9.33
N ASP A 65 1.61 6.02 -10.28
CA ASP A 65 1.29 5.81 -11.70
C ASP A 65 1.79 4.43 -12.20
N ASP A 66 2.81 3.85 -11.55
CA ASP A 66 3.51 2.64 -12.03
C ASP A 66 3.33 1.40 -11.13
N TYR A 67 3.04 1.56 -9.83
CA TYR A 67 3.02 0.46 -8.85
C TYR A 67 1.82 0.54 -7.90
N THR A 68 1.33 -0.62 -7.48
CA THR A 68 0.27 -0.78 -6.46
C THR A 68 0.87 -1.36 -5.18
N TYR A 69 0.36 -0.89 -4.04
CA TYR A 69 0.81 -1.20 -2.70
C TYR A 69 -0.37 -1.52 -1.79
N GLN A 70 -0.16 -2.44 -0.85
CA GLN A 70 -1.19 -2.85 0.10
C GLN A 70 -1.45 -1.81 1.20
N TYR A 71 -0.43 -1.06 1.60
CA TYR A 71 -0.48 -0.18 2.78
C TYR A 71 0.03 1.23 2.47
N ARG A 72 -0.54 2.22 3.17
CA ARG A 72 0.07 3.53 3.37
C ARG A 72 0.47 3.67 4.83
N LEU A 73 1.77 3.69 5.07
CA LEU A 73 2.36 3.75 6.40
C LEU A 73 2.76 5.20 6.71
N GLU A 74 2.29 5.73 7.84
CA GLU A 74 2.81 6.97 8.43
C GLU A 74 3.68 6.60 9.63
N ILE A 75 4.98 6.82 9.51
CA ILE A 75 5.98 6.32 10.45
C ILE A 75 6.61 7.51 11.16
N THR A 76 6.21 7.73 12.42
CA THR A 76 6.64 8.86 13.24
C THR A 76 7.72 8.44 14.22
N GLY A 77 8.71 9.31 14.38
CA GLY A 77 9.77 9.15 15.37
C GLY A 77 10.71 10.34 15.37
N ARG A 78 11.75 10.27 16.19
CA ARG A 78 12.74 11.35 16.33
C ARG A 78 14.10 10.87 15.90
N MET A 79 14.68 11.56 14.92
CA MET A 79 16.08 11.32 14.53
C MET A 79 17.01 11.76 15.66
N ASN A 80 18.19 11.13 15.75
CA ASN A 80 19.18 11.50 16.76
C ASN A 80 19.54 12.99 16.65
N ASN A 81 19.52 13.70 17.77
CA ASN A 81 19.78 15.14 17.87
C ASN A 81 18.73 16.05 17.20
N ALA A 82 17.57 15.53 16.80
CA ALA A 82 16.46 16.37 16.33
C ALA A 82 15.64 16.91 17.52
N GLU A 83 15.24 18.18 17.45
CA GLU A 83 14.39 18.82 18.46
C GLU A 83 12.92 18.34 18.41
N LYS A 84 12.49 17.88 17.23
CA LYS A 84 11.10 17.50 16.96
C LYS A 84 11.04 16.14 16.25
N ASP A 85 9.88 15.50 16.37
CA ASP A 85 9.58 14.29 15.62
C ASP A 85 9.37 14.63 14.14
N SER A 86 9.62 13.66 13.27
CA SER A 86 9.30 13.69 11.85
C SER A 86 8.41 12.50 11.54
N THR A 87 7.50 12.68 10.57
CA THR A 87 6.70 11.56 10.05
C THR A 87 7.05 11.32 8.60
N PHE A 88 7.48 10.09 8.28
CA PHE A 88 7.73 9.65 6.91
C PHE A 88 6.55 8.83 6.41
N ILE A 89 6.16 9.06 5.16
CA ILE A 89 4.99 8.43 4.55
C ILE A 89 5.47 7.52 3.42
N PHE A 90 5.15 6.23 3.54
CA PHE A 90 5.50 5.21 2.55
C PHE A 90 4.23 4.54 2.02
N LEU A 91 4.23 4.21 0.73
CA LEU A 91 3.41 3.12 0.23
C LEU A 91 4.23 1.83 0.34
N SER A 92 3.60 0.74 0.79
CA SER A 92 4.32 -0.48 1.16
C SER A 92 3.51 -1.76 0.89
N ASN A 93 4.20 -2.82 0.49
CA ASN A 93 3.68 -4.19 0.41
C ASN A 93 4.06 -5.04 1.64
N ILE A 94 4.82 -4.48 2.57
CA ILE A 94 5.05 -5.04 3.91
C ILE A 94 4.30 -4.22 4.97
N GLU A 95 3.79 -4.89 6.01
CA GLU A 95 2.94 -4.27 7.03
C GLU A 95 3.66 -3.25 7.91
N ASN A 96 4.98 -3.38 8.06
CA ASN A 96 5.75 -2.56 8.99
C ASN A 96 7.11 -2.18 8.40
N ILE A 97 7.46 -0.91 8.58
CA ILE A 97 8.78 -0.33 8.34
C ILE A 97 9.15 0.39 9.63
N THR A 98 10.29 0.05 10.21
CA THR A 98 10.75 0.72 11.44
C THR A 98 11.12 2.17 11.15
N PHE A 99 11.07 3.03 12.16
CA PHE A 99 11.48 4.43 12.00
C PHE A 99 12.91 4.54 11.45
N ASP A 100 13.84 3.69 11.91
CA ASP A 100 15.23 3.69 11.44
C ASP A 100 15.35 3.42 9.94
N GLN A 101 14.60 2.42 9.45
CA GLN A 101 14.53 2.13 8.02
C GLN A 101 13.86 3.28 7.25
N ALA A 102 12.79 3.86 7.79
CA ALA A 102 12.02 4.90 7.12
C ALA A 102 12.84 6.16 6.84
N TRP A 103 13.53 6.69 7.86
CA TRP A 103 14.31 7.92 7.68
C TRP A 103 15.50 7.68 6.73
N LYS A 104 16.17 6.52 6.82
CA LYS A 104 17.25 6.15 5.91
C LYS A 104 16.78 6.06 4.45
N ALA A 105 15.71 5.29 4.21
CA ALA A 105 15.12 5.07 2.89
C ALA A 105 14.46 6.34 2.31
N ALA A 106 14.14 7.33 3.14
CA ALA A 106 13.62 8.63 2.70
C ALA A 106 14.70 9.55 2.08
N GLY A 107 15.92 9.06 1.87
CA GLY A 107 17.00 9.80 1.21
C GLY A 107 18.10 10.30 2.16
N PHE A 108 18.07 9.90 3.43
CA PHE A 108 19.04 10.35 4.43
C PHE A 108 20.18 9.34 4.66
N SER A 109 20.10 8.12 4.09
CA SER A 109 21.23 7.19 4.10
C SER A 109 22.13 7.38 2.88
N SER A 110 23.44 7.23 3.09
CA SER A 110 24.44 7.11 2.04
C SER A 110 24.65 5.67 1.55
N ASN A 111 24.05 4.68 2.23
CA ASN A 111 24.12 3.28 1.83
C ASN A 111 22.90 2.91 0.97
N MET A 112 23.14 2.35 -0.22
CA MET A 112 22.08 1.93 -1.13
C MET A 112 21.27 0.75 -0.60
N ASP A 113 21.85 -0.09 0.27
CA ASP A 113 21.15 -1.23 0.88
C ASP A 113 20.06 -0.81 1.87
N ASP A 114 20.05 0.45 2.32
CA ASP A 114 19.00 0.97 3.19
C ASP A 114 17.73 1.38 2.42
N TYR A 115 17.78 1.39 1.08
CA TYR A 115 16.64 1.74 0.24
C TYR A 115 15.85 0.50 -0.13
N PHE A 116 14.53 0.63 -0.15
CA PHE A 116 13.65 -0.45 -0.59
C PHE A 116 13.63 -0.54 -2.11
N ASP A 117 13.55 -1.77 -2.62
CA ASP A 117 13.06 -1.99 -3.98
C ASP A 117 11.67 -1.35 -4.12
N VAL A 118 11.42 -0.72 -5.27
CA VAL A 118 10.16 0.00 -5.50
C VAL A 118 8.94 -0.91 -5.42
N GLU A 119 9.08 -2.20 -5.73
CA GLU A 119 8.02 -3.19 -5.57
C GLU A 119 7.68 -3.50 -4.10
N VAL A 120 8.62 -3.24 -3.19
CA VAL A 120 8.45 -3.48 -1.75
C VAL A 120 7.87 -2.23 -1.08
N ALA A 121 8.51 -1.06 -1.25
CA ALA A 121 8.04 0.17 -0.65
C ALA A 121 8.56 1.42 -1.39
N LYS A 122 7.78 2.49 -1.31
CA LYS A 122 8.10 3.79 -1.91
C LYS A 122 7.83 4.93 -0.94
N PHE A 123 8.86 5.73 -0.68
CA PHE A 123 8.71 7.01 0.01
C PHE A 123 7.88 7.98 -0.84
N VAL A 124 6.81 8.54 -0.27
CA VAL A 124 5.88 9.42 -1.00
C VAL A 124 5.64 10.78 -0.35
N GLY A 125 6.03 10.99 0.91
CA GLY A 125 5.85 12.28 1.57
C GLY A 125 6.32 12.32 3.01
N MET A 126 6.28 13.51 3.62
CA MET A 126 6.67 13.72 5.01
C MET A 126 5.86 14.83 5.70
N LYS A 127 5.86 14.81 7.04
CA LYS A 127 5.32 15.86 7.91
C LYS A 127 6.37 16.28 8.92
#